data_AF-A0A961GJI2-F1
#
_entry.id   AF-A0A961GJI2-F1
#
_cell.length_a   1.000
_cell.length_b   1.000
_cell.length_c   1.000
_cell.angle_alpha   90.00
_cell.angle_beta   90.00
_cell.angle_gamma   90.00
#
_symmetry.space_group_name_H-M   'P 1'
#
loop_
_entity.id
_entity.type
_entity.pdbx_description
1 polymer ?
#
loop_
_entity_poly.entity_id
_entity_poly.type
_entity_poly.pdbx_seq_one_letter_code
_entity_poly.pdbx_strand_id
1 'polypeptide(L)'
;DPALLRPGRFDRQVVVDQPDLVGRRAILAVHATSRPLGPDVDLGVVARRTPGFTGADLANVINEAAILAARHGEPAITMARVDEAVDRVMAGPERRSRVLSDHERRVVAFHESGHALVGHVLVRTDPIHKISIVARGRALGWTLALPEVDRSIHTRADLMDQMAMLLGGRTAEELVFDDPSTGAQDDIERATELARAMVTRFGMSDAIGPLQLGQSSAEVFLGRDLGHEQNYSDEVAARIDAEVRRLVEEAHDTARAILVE
;
A
#
# COMPACT_ATOMS: atom_id res chain seq x y z
N ASP A 1 27.50 -14.86 9.13
CA ASP A 1 28.55 -15.03 10.14
C ASP A 1 29.28 -13.69 10.22
N PRO A 2 29.27 -12.96 11.36
CA PRO A 2 29.94 -11.66 11.50
C PRO A 2 31.44 -11.72 11.22
N ALA A 3 32.05 -12.91 11.33
CA ALA A 3 33.45 -13.09 10.98
C ALA A 3 33.71 -12.83 9.49
N LEU A 4 32.72 -12.97 8.61
CA LEU A 4 32.84 -12.68 7.18
C LEU A 4 32.91 -11.18 6.87
N LEU A 5 32.34 -10.34 7.73
CA LEU A 5 32.27 -8.88 7.57
C LEU A 5 33.47 -8.13 8.20
N ARG A 6 34.43 -8.87 8.76
CA ARG A 6 35.62 -8.27 9.37
C ARG A 6 36.54 -7.67 8.29
N PRO A 7 37.29 -6.60 8.64
CA PRO A 7 38.30 -6.01 7.75
C PRO A 7 39.21 -7.06 7.10
N GLY A 8 39.43 -6.98 5.78
CA GLY A 8 40.21 -7.95 5.01
C GLY A 8 39.44 -9.16 4.47
N ARG A 9 38.10 -9.16 4.58
CA ARG A 9 37.19 -10.18 4.01
C ARG A 9 36.12 -9.50 3.16
N PHE A 10 34.83 -9.61 3.52
CA PHE A 10 33.76 -8.81 2.94
C PHE A 10 33.62 -7.50 3.71
N ASP A 11 34.66 -6.68 3.66
CA ASP A 11 34.76 -5.42 4.40
C ASP A 11 34.05 -4.25 3.69
N ARG A 12 33.73 -4.40 2.40
CA ARG A 12 32.91 -3.46 1.65
C ARG A 12 31.56 -4.08 1.30
N GLN A 13 30.50 -3.36 1.67
CA GLN A 13 29.13 -3.67 1.26
C GLN A 13 28.66 -2.58 0.30
N VAL A 14 28.02 -3.00 -0.78
CA VAL A 14 27.32 -2.11 -1.71
C VAL A 14 25.85 -2.46 -1.61
N VAL A 15 25.07 -1.54 -1.04
CA VAL A 15 23.62 -1.71 -0.94
C VAL A 15 23.01 -1.37 -2.30
N VAL A 16 22.14 -2.26 -2.77
CA VAL A 16 21.35 -2.03 -3.98
C VAL A 16 19.92 -1.82 -3.54
N ASP A 17 19.54 -0.55 -3.42
CA ASP A 17 18.20 -0.16 -2.99
C ASP A 17 17.16 -0.36 -4.08
N GLN A 18 15.88 -0.32 -3.69
CA GLN A 18 14.79 -0.29 -4.65
C GLN A 18 14.87 0.98 -5.51
N PRO A 19 14.50 0.90 -6.80
CA PRO A 19 14.58 2.04 -7.70
C PRO A 19 13.58 3.14 -7.32
N ASP A 20 14.06 4.39 -7.33
CA ASP A 20 13.22 5.59 -7.28
C ASP A 20 12.42 5.77 -8.59
N LEU A 21 11.53 6.76 -8.64
CA LEU A 21 10.72 7.04 -9.83
C LEU A 21 11.52 7.11 -11.14
N VAL A 22 12.69 7.74 -11.12
CA VAL A 22 13.56 7.89 -12.30
C VAL A 22 14.17 6.55 -12.68
N GLY A 23 14.66 5.79 -11.70
CA GLY A 23 15.18 4.44 -11.84
C GLY A 23 14.14 3.47 -12.40
N ARG A 24 12.89 3.52 -11.89
CA ARG A 24 11.78 2.69 -12.39
C ARG A 24 11.52 2.98 -13.86
N ARG A 25 11.46 4.26 -14.25
CA ARG A 25 11.29 4.66 -15.66
C ARG A 25 12.44 4.18 -16.54
N ALA A 26 13.68 4.28 -16.06
CA ALA A 26 14.87 3.82 -16.80
C ALA A 26 14.86 2.29 -16.99
N ILE A 27 14.53 1.54 -15.94
CA ILE A 27 14.41 0.07 -15.99
C ILE A 27 13.31 -0.35 -16.99
N LEU A 28 12.14 0.29 -16.91
CA LEU A 28 11.05 0.06 -17.85
C LEU A 28 11.49 0.31 -19.30
N ALA A 29 12.23 1.40 -19.56
CA ALA A 29 12.74 1.72 -20.89
C ALA A 29 13.72 0.66 -21.43
N VAL A 30 14.61 0.13 -20.58
CA VAL A 30 15.52 -0.96 -20.93
C VAL A 30 14.74 -2.21 -21.33
N HIS A 31 13.75 -2.61 -20.52
CA HIS A 31 12.95 -3.82 -20.81
C HIS A 31 11.96 -3.64 -21.96
N ALA A 32 11.59 -2.40 -22.29
CA ALA A 32 10.76 -2.06 -23.44
C ALA A 32 11.52 -2.02 -24.77
N THR A 33 12.85 -1.83 -24.76
CA THR A 33 13.66 -1.59 -25.97
C THR A 33 13.52 -2.67 -27.04
N SER A 34 13.36 -3.94 -26.63
CA SER A 34 13.21 -5.08 -27.54
C SER A 34 11.77 -5.45 -27.87
N ARG A 35 10.79 -4.62 -27.49
CA ARG A 35 9.35 -4.92 -27.65
C ARG A 35 8.64 -3.84 -28.48
N PRO A 36 7.67 -4.22 -29.33
CA PRO A 36 6.90 -3.24 -30.09
C PRO A 36 5.94 -2.51 -29.15
N LEU A 37 6.27 -1.30 -28.72
CA LEU A 37 5.36 -0.43 -27.97
C LEU A 37 4.46 0.37 -28.91
N GLY A 38 3.19 0.52 -28.52
CA GLY A 38 2.27 1.45 -29.14
C GLY A 38 2.63 2.91 -28.82
N PRO A 39 2.20 3.87 -29.67
CA PRO A 39 2.48 5.28 -29.47
C PRO A 39 1.78 5.89 -28.24
N ASP A 40 0.80 5.18 -27.68
CA ASP A 40 0.02 5.56 -26.51
C ASP A 40 0.70 5.20 -25.17
N VAL A 41 1.77 4.42 -25.18
CA VAL A 41 2.44 3.94 -23.97
C VAL A 41 3.29 5.04 -23.31
N ASP A 42 2.90 5.46 -22.11
CA ASP A 42 3.68 6.38 -21.27
C ASP A 42 4.32 5.64 -20.09
N LEU A 43 5.62 5.32 -20.23
CA LEU A 43 6.41 4.67 -19.16
C LEU A 43 6.55 5.53 -17.90
N GLY A 44 6.36 6.85 -17.99
CA GLY A 44 6.32 7.74 -16.83
C GLY A 44 5.08 7.51 -15.97
N VAL A 45 3.92 7.27 -16.59
CA VAL A 45 2.70 6.87 -15.87
C VAL A 45 2.92 5.51 -15.20
N VAL A 46 3.47 4.54 -15.93
CA VAL A 46 3.75 3.20 -15.39
C VAL A 46 4.68 3.28 -14.17
N ALA A 47 5.77 4.06 -14.25
CA ALA A 47 6.71 4.21 -13.14
C ALA A 47 6.06 4.82 -11.87
N ARG A 48 5.09 5.74 -12.03
CA ARG A 48 4.29 6.27 -10.90
C ARG A 48 3.33 5.24 -10.32
N ARG A 49 2.81 4.32 -11.14
CA ARG A 49 1.90 3.24 -10.74
C ARG A 49 2.59 2.06 -10.03
N THR A 50 3.91 2.02 -10.03
CA THR A 50 4.69 0.89 -9.49
C THR A 50 5.64 1.29 -8.35
N PRO A 51 5.21 2.05 -7.32
CA PRO A 51 6.08 2.36 -6.18
C PRO A 51 6.50 1.07 -5.47
N GLY A 52 7.75 1.01 -5.03
CA GLY A 52 8.31 -0.16 -4.34
C GLY A 52 8.64 -1.36 -5.24
N PHE A 53 8.36 -1.29 -6.55
CA PHE A 53 8.68 -2.37 -7.48
C PHE A 53 10.19 -2.52 -7.67
N THR A 54 10.66 -3.76 -7.65
CA THR A 54 12.05 -4.08 -8.00
C THR A 54 12.25 -4.08 -9.51
N GLY A 55 13.51 -4.11 -9.96
CA GLY A 55 13.80 -4.25 -11.39
C GLY A 55 13.19 -5.52 -12.01
N ALA A 56 13.11 -6.61 -11.24
CA ALA A 56 12.49 -7.85 -11.68
C ALA A 56 10.97 -7.70 -11.85
N ASP A 57 10.29 -6.98 -10.95
CA ASP A 57 8.84 -6.74 -11.05
C ASP A 57 8.50 -5.90 -12.28
N LEU A 58 9.28 -4.85 -12.55
CA LEU A 58 9.12 -4.00 -13.74
C LEU A 58 9.39 -4.78 -15.04
N ALA A 59 10.41 -5.63 -15.05
CA ALA A 59 10.65 -6.53 -16.17
C ALA A 59 9.45 -7.47 -16.41
N ASN A 60 8.86 -7.97 -15.33
CA ASN A 60 7.69 -8.84 -15.40
C ASN A 60 6.44 -8.09 -15.91
N VAL A 61 6.22 -6.83 -15.52
CA VAL A 61 5.14 -5.98 -16.06
C VAL A 61 5.23 -5.89 -17.59
N ILE A 62 6.40 -5.55 -18.12
CA ILE A 62 6.60 -5.45 -19.58
C ILE A 62 6.40 -6.81 -20.26
N ASN A 63 6.78 -7.90 -19.60
CA ASN A 63 6.59 -9.24 -20.12
C ASN A 63 5.11 -9.65 -20.17
N GLU A 64 4.37 -9.44 -19.09
CA GLU A 64 2.93 -9.70 -19.03
C GLU A 64 2.16 -8.84 -20.04
N ALA A 65 2.54 -7.57 -20.21
CA ALA A 65 1.93 -6.70 -21.21
C ALA A 65 2.09 -7.25 -22.64
N ALA A 66 3.26 -7.81 -22.96
CA ALA A 66 3.52 -8.45 -24.25
C ALA A 66 2.71 -9.74 -24.45
N ILE A 67 2.60 -10.57 -23.40
CA ILE A 67 1.79 -11.79 -23.43
C ILE A 67 0.32 -11.42 -23.67
N LEU A 68 -0.19 -10.39 -22.99
CA LEU A 68 -1.55 -9.90 -23.18
C LEU A 68 -1.77 -9.38 -24.61
N ALA A 69 -0.87 -8.54 -25.12
CA ALA A 69 -0.95 -8.06 -26.50
C ALA A 69 -1.00 -9.21 -27.51
N ALA A 70 -0.11 -10.20 -27.36
CA ALA A 70 -0.07 -11.39 -28.22
C ALA A 70 -1.35 -12.23 -28.13
N ARG A 71 -1.92 -12.43 -26.93
CA ARG A 71 -3.18 -13.17 -26.74
C ARG A 71 -4.37 -12.48 -27.43
N HIS A 72 -4.32 -11.16 -27.55
CA HIS A 72 -5.36 -10.36 -28.22
C HIS A 72 -5.07 -10.13 -29.71
N GLY A 73 -3.97 -10.66 -30.25
CA GLY A 73 -3.58 -10.47 -31.64
C GLY A 73 -3.18 -9.02 -31.97
N GLU A 74 -2.76 -8.25 -30.98
CA GLU A 74 -2.32 -6.87 -31.17
C GLU A 74 -0.88 -6.83 -31.73
N PRO A 75 -0.60 -6.00 -32.75
CA PRO A 75 0.73 -5.92 -33.36
C PRO A 75 1.77 -5.21 -32.47
N ALA A 76 1.31 -4.45 -31.47
CA ALA A 76 2.13 -3.72 -30.53
C ALA A 76 1.46 -3.71 -29.14
N ILE A 77 2.27 -3.51 -28.10
CA ILE A 77 1.83 -3.39 -26.71
C ILE A 77 1.23 -2.00 -26.51
N THR A 78 -0.08 -1.94 -26.25
CA THR A 78 -0.80 -0.69 -25.96
C THR A 78 -0.73 -0.34 -24.48
N MET A 79 -1.01 0.92 -24.13
CA MET A 79 -1.07 1.36 -22.73
C MET A 79 -2.11 0.56 -21.94
N ALA A 80 -3.23 0.21 -22.57
CA ALA A 80 -4.25 -0.66 -21.96
C ALA A 80 -3.70 -2.03 -21.55
N ARG A 81 -2.80 -2.63 -22.34
CA ARG A 81 -2.14 -3.90 -21.98
C ARG A 81 -1.10 -3.74 -20.89
N VAL A 82 -0.38 -2.62 -20.89
CA VAL A 82 0.55 -2.30 -19.80
C VAL A 82 -0.22 -2.09 -18.49
N ASP A 83 -1.35 -1.37 -18.53
CA ASP A 83 -2.18 -1.13 -17.35
C ASP A 83 -2.74 -2.43 -16.78
N GLU A 84 -3.22 -3.34 -17.63
CA GLU A 84 -3.68 -4.66 -17.20
C GLU A 84 -2.54 -5.52 -16.63
N ALA A 85 -1.34 -5.41 -17.20
CA ALA A 85 -0.16 -6.11 -16.69
C ALA A 85 0.26 -5.59 -15.31
N VAL A 86 0.26 -4.27 -15.11
CA VAL A 86 0.52 -3.66 -13.79
C VAL A 86 -0.50 -4.17 -12.78
N ASP A 87 -1.80 -4.12 -13.10
CA ASP A 87 -2.85 -4.64 -12.22
C ASP A 87 -2.62 -6.12 -11.89
N ARG A 88 -2.16 -6.91 -12.85
CA ARG A 88 -1.94 -8.35 -12.68
C ARG A 88 -0.71 -8.66 -11.83
N VAL A 89 0.36 -7.88 -11.95
CA VAL A 89 1.55 -8.02 -11.10
C VAL A 89 1.25 -7.56 -9.67
N MET A 90 0.46 -6.51 -9.50
CA MET A 90 0.07 -5.98 -8.18
C MET A 90 -0.93 -6.88 -7.45
N ALA A 91 -2.08 -7.16 -8.08
CA ALA A 91 -3.24 -7.77 -7.42
C ALA A 91 -3.53 -9.20 -7.89
N GLY A 92 -2.74 -9.73 -8.83
CA GLY A 92 -2.98 -11.02 -9.45
C GLY A 92 -3.99 -10.99 -10.60
N PRO A 93 -4.27 -12.15 -11.21
CA PRO A 93 -5.19 -12.23 -12.34
C PRO A 93 -6.64 -11.96 -11.95
N GLU A 94 -7.41 -11.45 -12.92
CA GLU A 94 -8.86 -11.26 -12.81
C GLU A 94 -9.57 -12.60 -12.54
N ARG A 95 -10.47 -12.62 -11.56
CA ARG A 95 -11.24 -13.83 -11.20
C ARG A 95 -12.61 -13.85 -11.87
N ARG A 96 -12.63 -14.21 -13.15
CA ARG A 96 -13.89 -14.32 -13.94
C ARG A 96 -14.87 -15.39 -13.45
N SER A 97 -14.38 -16.40 -12.72
CA SER A 97 -15.21 -17.51 -12.24
C SER A 97 -15.97 -17.22 -10.94
N ARG A 98 -15.61 -16.16 -10.20
CA ARG A 98 -16.29 -15.81 -8.95
C ARG A 98 -17.40 -14.81 -9.26
N VAL A 99 -18.62 -15.32 -9.39
CA VAL A 99 -19.81 -14.47 -9.53
C VAL A 99 -20.16 -13.93 -8.15
N LEU A 100 -19.86 -12.65 -7.91
CA LEU A 100 -20.35 -11.94 -6.73
C LEU A 100 -21.86 -11.78 -6.84
N SER A 101 -22.58 -12.00 -5.73
CA SER A 101 -23.99 -11.66 -5.62
C SER A 101 -24.20 -10.14 -5.79
N ASP A 102 -25.41 -9.72 -6.14
CA ASP A 102 -25.71 -8.29 -6.29
C ASP A 102 -25.52 -7.53 -4.98
N HIS A 103 -25.74 -8.19 -3.83
CA HIS A 103 -25.47 -7.60 -2.52
C HIS A 103 -23.97 -7.43 -2.28
N GLU A 104 -23.15 -8.48 -2.45
CA GLU A 104 -21.69 -8.37 -2.30
C GLU A 104 -21.09 -7.32 -3.24
N ARG A 105 -21.57 -7.26 -4.49
CA ARG A 105 -21.11 -6.25 -5.45
C ARG A 105 -21.44 -4.83 -4.99
N ARG A 106 -22.62 -4.61 -4.40
CA ARG A 106 -22.98 -3.31 -3.81
C ARG A 106 -22.10 -2.98 -2.62
N VAL A 107 -21.87 -3.93 -1.70
CA VAL A 107 -20.99 -3.74 -0.54
C VAL A 107 -19.60 -3.30 -1.01
N VAL A 108 -18.99 -4.04 -1.95
CA VAL A 108 -17.68 -3.70 -2.53
C VAL A 108 -17.71 -2.32 -3.21
N ALA A 109 -18.76 -1.99 -3.96
CA ALA A 109 -18.85 -0.70 -4.62
C ALA A 109 -18.88 0.48 -3.64
N PHE A 110 -19.66 0.38 -2.56
CA PHE A 110 -19.69 1.41 -1.52
C PHE A 110 -18.40 1.47 -0.72
N HIS A 111 -17.79 0.31 -0.44
CA HIS A 111 -16.50 0.22 0.22
C HIS A 111 -15.40 0.96 -0.57
N GLU A 112 -15.23 0.63 -1.85
CA GLU A 112 -14.23 1.30 -2.71
C GLU A 112 -14.55 2.80 -2.91
N SER A 113 -15.84 3.15 -2.99
CA SER A 113 -16.26 4.55 -3.06
C SER A 113 -15.92 5.30 -1.77
N GLY A 114 -15.99 4.65 -0.61
CA GLY A 114 -15.61 5.20 0.68
C GLY A 114 -14.15 5.62 0.72
N HIS A 115 -13.24 4.71 0.35
CA HIS A 115 -11.82 5.04 0.22
C HIS A 115 -11.58 6.20 -0.76
N ALA A 116 -12.24 6.15 -1.92
CA ALA A 116 -12.02 7.12 -2.98
C ALA A 116 -12.53 8.52 -2.61
N LEU A 117 -13.72 8.63 -2.03
CA LEU A 117 -14.30 9.92 -1.64
C LEU A 117 -13.50 10.55 -0.51
N VAL A 118 -13.19 9.79 0.54
CA VAL A 118 -12.39 10.28 1.66
C VAL A 118 -11.00 10.70 1.16
N GLY A 119 -10.33 9.85 0.37
CA GLY A 119 -9.03 10.17 -0.21
C GLY A 119 -9.04 11.31 -1.21
N HIS A 120 -10.16 11.62 -1.86
CA HIS A 120 -10.29 12.75 -2.78
C HIS A 120 -10.51 14.09 -2.06
N VAL A 121 -11.25 14.07 -0.95
CA VAL A 121 -11.57 15.27 -0.16
C VAL A 121 -10.40 15.69 0.73
N LEU A 122 -9.64 14.73 1.25
CA LEU A 122 -8.48 15.00 2.09
C LEU A 122 -7.37 15.69 1.28
N VAL A 123 -6.71 16.66 1.91
CA VAL A 123 -5.74 17.54 1.23
C VAL A 123 -4.36 16.87 1.10
N ARG A 124 -4.01 15.96 2.02
CA ARG A 124 -2.66 15.38 2.12
C ARG A 124 -2.55 13.95 1.60
N THR A 125 -3.65 13.41 1.08
CA THR A 125 -3.69 12.12 0.41
C THR A 125 -3.20 12.25 -1.02
N ASP A 126 -2.63 11.16 -1.53
CA ASP A 126 -2.27 11.08 -2.94
C ASP A 126 -3.53 11.07 -3.82
N PRO A 127 -3.51 11.69 -5.01
CA PRO A 127 -4.67 11.71 -5.90
C PRO A 127 -5.17 10.32 -6.28
N ILE A 128 -6.49 10.12 -6.21
CA ILE A 128 -7.13 8.89 -6.66
C ILE A 128 -7.01 8.78 -8.18
N HIS A 129 -6.39 7.69 -8.63
CA HIS A 129 -6.17 7.43 -10.04
C HIS A 129 -7.15 6.40 -10.61
N LYS A 130 -7.52 5.38 -9.81
CA LYS A 130 -8.37 4.29 -10.28
C LYS A 130 -9.17 3.69 -9.16
N ILE A 131 -10.42 3.36 -9.46
CA ILE A 131 -11.36 2.65 -8.58
C ILE A 131 -11.87 1.45 -9.37
N SER A 132 -11.88 0.27 -8.76
CA SER A 132 -12.30 -0.95 -9.44
C SER A 132 -13.00 -1.91 -8.48
N ILE A 133 -14.21 -2.34 -8.84
CA ILE A 133 -14.97 -3.39 -8.16
C ILE A 133 -14.73 -4.78 -8.77
N VAL A 134 -13.74 -4.90 -9.67
CA VAL A 134 -13.37 -6.15 -10.32
C VAL A 134 -12.41 -6.93 -9.44
N ALA A 135 -12.83 -8.11 -8.99
CA ALA A 135 -12.05 -8.98 -8.12
C ALA A 135 -10.77 -9.50 -8.80
N ARG A 136 -9.64 -9.35 -8.11
CA ARG A 136 -8.30 -9.80 -8.55
C ARG A 136 -7.58 -10.49 -7.40
N GLY A 137 -7.02 -11.67 -7.68
CA GLY A 137 -6.32 -12.45 -6.65
C GLY A 137 -7.15 -12.65 -5.37
N ARG A 138 -6.71 -12.03 -4.27
CA ARG A 138 -7.41 -12.03 -2.97
C ARG A 138 -8.33 -10.82 -2.76
N ALA A 139 -8.14 -9.73 -3.51
CA ALA A 139 -8.92 -8.51 -3.39
C ALA A 139 -10.26 -8.62 -4.13
N LEU A 140 -11.33 -8.07 -3.53
CA LEU A 140 -12.69 -8.04 -4.11
C LEU A 140 -12.96 -6.75 -4.89
N GLY A 141 -12.32 -5.66 -4.47
CA GLY A 141 -12.21 -4.37 -5.15
C GLY A 141 -10.87 -3.75 -4.76
N TRP A 142 -10.55 -2.60 -5.34
CA TRP A 142 -9.42 -1.80 -4.89
C TRP A 142 -9.50 -0.35 -5.39
N THR A 143 -8.93 0.54 -4.59
CA THR A 143 -8.76 1.96 -4.88
C THR A 143 -7.27 2.28 -4.93
N LEU A 144 -6.81 2.85 -6.05
CA LEU A 144 -5.41 3.21 -6.28
C LEU A 144 -5.24 4.72 -6.21
N ALA A 145 -4.51 5.17 -5.19
CA ALA A 145 -3.93 6.50 -5.15
C ALA A 145 -2.51 6.48 -5.75
N LEU A 146 -2.15 7.52 -6.50
CA LEU A 146 -0.81 7.64 -7.10
C LEU A 146 -0.06 8.85 -6.57
N PRO A 147 1.12 8.66 -5.96
CA PRO A 147 1.94 9.77 -5.54
C PRO A 147 2.48 10.54 -6.74
N GLU A 148 2.49 11.86 -6.65
CA GLU A 148 3.17 12.73 -7.63
C GLU A 148 4.69 12.67 -7.47
N VAL A 149 5.16 12.46 -6.23
CA VAL A 149 6.57 12.38 -5.85
C VAL A 149 6.76 11.29 -4.80
N ASP A 150 7.86 10.54 -4.89
CA ASP A 150 8.24 9.57 -3.85
C ASP A 150 8.64 10.36 -2.58
N ARG A 151 7.80 10.37 -1.55
CA ARG A 151 8.07 11.03 -0.26
C ARG A 151 8.63 10.03 0.75
N SER A 152 9.68 10.41 1.46
CA SER A 152 10.26 9.60 2.54
C SER A 152 9.90 10.09 3.94
N ILE A 153 9.30 11.27 4.05
CA ILE A 153 8.98 11.93 5.32
C ILE A 153 7.48 12.20 5.34
N HIS A 154 6.82 11.79 6.43
CA HIS A 154 5.40 11.99 6.67
C HIS A 154 5.20 12.72 8.01
N THR A 155 4.33 13.72 8.00
CA THR A 155 3.88 14.42 9.20
C THR A 155 2.77 13.64 9.90
N ARG A 156 2.47 13.98 11.17
CA ARG A 156 1.32 13.41 11.89
C ARG A 156 0.02 13.57 11.09
N ALA A 157 -0.19 14.73 10.48
CA ALA A 157 -1.39 15.01 9.68
C ALA A 157 -1.47 14.13 8.44
N ASP A 158 -0.35 13.89 7.74
CA ASP A 158 -0.34 13.00 6.57
C ASP A 158 -0.75 11.57 6.95
N LEU A 159 -0.27 11.08 8.09
CA LEU A 159 -0.61 9.74 8.58
C LEU A 159 -2.05 9.64 9.09
N MET A 160 -2.57 10.70 9.72
CA MET A 160 -3.99 10.77 10.09
C MET A 160 -4.90 10.75 8.86
N ASP A 161 -4.57 11.54 7.82
CA ASP A 161 -5.33 11.57 6.56
C ASP A 161 -5.25 10.20 5.86
N GLN A 162 -4.09 9.54 5.89
CA GLN A 162 -3.93 8.17 5.36
C GLN A 162 -4.77 7.14 6.13
N MET A 163 -4.82 7.22 7.47
CA MET A 163 -5.68 6.34 8.27
C MET A 163 -7.16 6.59 7.99
N ALA A 164 -7.58 7.85 7.83
CA ALA A 164 -8.95 8.19 7.49
C ALA A 164 -9.33 7.61 6.11
N MET A 165 -8.44 7.71 5.12
CA MET A 165 -8.65 7.07 3.82
C MET A 165 -8.76 5.54 3.93
N LEU A 166 -7.89 4.88 4.71
CA LEU A 166 -7.99 3.42 4.96
C LEU A 166 -9.32 3.04 5.61
N LEU A 167 -9.80 3.83 6.57
CA LEU A 167 -11.05 3.52 7.25
C LEU A 167 -12.30 3.91 6.45
N GLY A 168 -12.14 4.66 5.34
CA GLY A 168 -13.24 5.13 4.51
C GLY A 168 -14.14 4.03 3.97
N GLY A 169 -13.57 2.88 3.56
CA GLY A 169 -14.38 1.75 3.06
C GLY A 169 -15.27 1.14 4.15
N ARG A 170 -14.69 0.92 5.35
CA ARG A 170 -15.43 0.47 6.53
C ARG A 170 -16.54 1.45 6.92
N THR A 171 -16.23 2.75 6.97
CA THR A 171 -17.21 3.78 7.36
C THR A 171 -18.35 3.89 6.36
N ALA A 172 -18.07 3.76 5.05
CA ALA A 172 -19.09 3.76 4.02
C ALA A 172 -20.05 2.57 4.18
N GLU A 173 -19.51 1.38 4.51
CA GLU A 173 -20.36 0.22 4.78
C GLU A 173 -21.28 0.44 5.99
N GLU A 174 -20.75 0.99 7.09
CA GLU A 174 -21.54 1.29 8.29
C GLU A 174 -22.66 2.29 8.00
N LEU A 175 -22.39 3.34 7.24
CA LEU A 175 -23.37 4.38 6.92
C LEU A 175 -24.51 3.89 6.03
N VAL A 176 -24.22 2.96 5.11
CA VAL A 176 -25.16 2.54 4.06
C VAL A 176 -25.89 1.26 4.40
N PHE A 177 -25.22 0.30 5.06
CA PHE A 177 -25.76 -1.03 5.33
C PHE A 177 -26.08 -1.28 6.80
N ASP A 178 -25.57 -0.47 7.72
CA ASP A 178 -25.71 -0.65 9.19
C ASP A 178 -25.25 -2.05 9.69
N ASP A 179 -24.53 -2.77 8.83
CA ASP A 179 -23.99 -4.11 9.07
C ASP A 179 -22.61 -4.18 8.41
N PRO A 180 -21.53 -4.09 9.19
CA PRO A 180 -20.19 -4.05 8.64
C PRO A 180 -19.72 -5.43 8.17
N SER A 181 -19.04 -5.47 7.03
CA SER A 181 -18.52 -6.72 6.46
C SER A 181 -17.13 -7.09 7.00
N THR A 182 -16.71 -8.32 6.70
CA THR A 182 -15.33 -8.80 6.89
C THR A 182 -14.36 -8.30 5.82
N GLY A 183 -14.83 -7.55 4.83
CA GLY A 183 -14.03 -7.02 3.72
C GLY A 183 -12.97 -6.01 4.17
N ALA A 184 -13.27 -5.24 5.21
CA ALA A 184 -12.40 -4.19 5.74
C ALA A 184 -11.24 -4.68 6.65
N GLN A 185 -10.99 -5.99 6.72
CA GLN A 185 -9.99 -6.54 7.64
C GLN A 185 -8.58 -5.97 7.39
N ASP A 186 -8.13 -5.94 6.12
CA ASP A 186 -6.81 -5.44 5.73
C ASP A 186 -6.67 -3.95 6.07
N ASP A 187 -7.72 -3.16 5.83
CA ASP A 187 -7.70 -1.73 6.11
C ASP A 187 -7.62 -1.43 7.60
N ILE A 188 -8.38 -2.17 8.42
CA ILE A 188 -8.34 -2.05 9.87
C ILE A 188 -6.97 -2.46 10.42
N GLU A 189 -6.41 -3.56 9.91
CA GLU A 189 -5.08 -4.04 10.28
C GLU A 189 -4.03 -2.96 9.98
N ARG A 190 -4.02 -2.44 8.75
CA ARG A 190 -3.06 -1.41 8.32
C ARG A 190 -3.23 -0.08 9.07
N ALA A 191 -4.46 0.36 9.31
CA ALA A 191 -4.73 1.56 10.11
C ALA A 191 -4.24 1.37 11.55
N THR A 192 -4.47 0.20 12.14
CA THR A 192 -4.02 -0.13 13.51
C THR A 192 -2.49 -0.19 13.60
N GLU A 193 -1.83 -0.82 12.62
CA GLU A 193 -0.36 -0.86 12.55
C GLU A 193 0.24 0.52 12.41
N LEU A 194 -0.37 1.37 11.57
CA LEU A 194 0.08 2.74 11.38
C LEU A 194 -0.10 3.58 12.66
N ALA A 195 -1.27 3.51 13.29
CA ALA A 195 -1.52 4.15 14.57
C ALA A 195 -0.52 3.68 15.65
N ARG A 196 -0.25 2.38 15.73
CA ARG A 196 0.75 1.83 16.64
C ARG A 196 2.14 2.37 16.33
N ALA A 197 2.54 2.44 15.07
CA ALA A 197 3.80 3.03 14.65
C ALA A 197 3.92 4.51 15.03
N MET A 198 2.84 5.29 14.87
CA MET A 198 2.77 6.69 15.28
C MET A 198 3.04 6.84 16.78
N VAL A 199 2.47 5.98 17.60
CA VAL A 199 2.63 6.02 19.06
C VAL A 199 4.01 5.49 19.49
N THR A 200 4.47 4.36 18.97
CA THR A 200 5.63 3.65 19.51
C THR A 200 6.94 3.93 18.79
N ARG A 201 6.92 4.20 17.48
CA ARG A 201 8.14 4.39 16.69
C ARG A 201 8.39 5.86 16.33
N PHE A 202 7.33 6.59 16.00
CA PHE A 202 7.45 7.96 15.52
C PHE A 202 7.29 9.01 16.64
N GLY A 203 6.88 8.61 17.85
CA GLY A 203 6.73 9.52 18.98
C GLY A 203 5.68 10.61 18.75
N MET A 204 4.60 10.30 18.02
CA MET A 204 3.55 11.23 17.59
C MET A 204 2.32 11.25 18.51
N SER A 205 2.47 10.77 19.75
CA SER A 205 1.45 10.87 20.81
C SER A 205 1.95 11.80 21.91
N ASP A 206 1.16 12.82 22.25
CA ASP A 206 1.50 13.73 23.36
C ASP A 206 1.47 13.02 24.71
N ALA A 207 0.62 11.99 24.84
CA ALA A 207 0.51 11.21 26.06
C ALA A 207 1.76 10.37 26.33
N ILE A 208 2.41 9.84 25.28
CA ILE A 208 3.65 9.04 25.41
C ILE A 208 4.89 9.91 25.30
N GLY A 209 4.87 10.92 24.43
CA GLY A 209 5.98 11.80 24.12
C GLY A 209 6.88 11.27 22.98
N PRO A 210 8.00 11.98 22.70
CA PRO A 210 8.92 11.66 21.62
C PRO A 210 9.88 10.52 22.01
N LEU A 211 9.32 9.36 22.36
CA LEU A 211 10.05 8.17 22.78
C LEU A 211 9.83 7.03 21.80
N GLN A 212 10.87 6.21 21.62
CA GLN A 212 10.76 4.97 20.87
C GLN A 212 10.54 3.79 21.83
N LEU A 213 9.45 3.05 21.63
CA LEU A 213 9.00 1.92 22.43
C LEU A 213 8.87 0.67 21.57
N GLY A 214 9.11 -0.51 22.14
CA GLY A 214 8.92 -1.80 21.47
C GLY A 214 10.07 -2.23 20.57
N GLN A 215 11.23 -1.58 20.63
CA GLN A 215 12.43 -2.12 20.00
C GLN A 215 13.08 -3.18 20.90
N SER A 216 13.02 -4.42 20.45
CA SER A 216 14.09 -5.38 20.68
C SER A 216 15.31 -4.90 19.91
N SER A 217 16.38 -4.50 20.61
CA SER A 217 17.70 -4.32 20.01
C SER A 217 18.12 -5.65 19.39
N ALA A 218 17.86 -5.83 18.11
CA ALA A 218 18.25 -7.03 17.39
C ALA A 218 18.96 -6.60 16.11
N GLU A 219 20.29 -6.54 16.20
CA GLU A 219 21.07 -7.21 15.18
C GLU A 219 20.58 -8.66 15.14
N VAL A 220 19.58 -8.93 14.29
CA VAL A 220 19.03 -10.26 14.03
C VAL A 220 20.10 -11.05 13.29
N PHE A 221 21.09 -11.56 14.02
CA PHE A 221 22.01 -12.54 13.50
C PHE A 221 22.15 -13.70 14.48
N LEU A 222 21.68 -14.88 14.03
CA LEU A 222 21.70 -16.20 14.66
C LEU A 222 20.61 -16.50 15.72
N GLY A 223 19.48 -17.01 15.23
CA GLY A 223 18.97 -18.31 15.69
C GLY A 223 18.59 -18.41 17.16
N ARG A 224 17.84 -17.44 17.69
CA ARG A 224 17.14 -17.59 18.97
C ARG A 224 15.77 -16.91 18.90
N ASP A 225 14.75 -17.71 18.64
CA ASP A 225 13.36 -17.44 19.03
C ASP A 225 13.28 -17.40 20.56
N LEU A 226 13.68 -16.28 21.16
CA LEU A 226 13.48 -16.03 22.59
C LEU A 226 12.98 -14.60 22.78
N GLY A 227 11.65 -14.48 22.82
CA GLY A 227 10.93 -13.39 23.47
C GLY A 227 11.07 -12.02 22.81
N HIS A 228 9.97 -11.53 22.24
CA HIS A 228 9.75 -10.08 22.21
C HIS A 228 9.70 -9.58 23.66
N GLU A 229 10.83 -9.20 24.24
CA GLU A 229 10.83 -8.44 25.49
C GLU A 229 10.24 -7.07 25.18
N GLN A 230 9.02 -6.83 25.68
CA GLN A 230 8.47 -5.50 25.75
C GLN A 230 9.38 -4.67 26.65
N ASN A 231 10.05 -3.66 26.09
CA ASN A 231 10.96 -2.78 26.82
C ASN A 231 10.21 -1.69 27.60
N TYR A 232 8.97 -1.94 27.98
CA TYR A 232 8.09 -1.01 28.69
C TYR A 232 7.14 -1.78 29.63
N SER A 233 6.61 -1.09 30.65
CA SER A 233 5.72 -1.69 31.65
C SER A 233 4.30 -1.92 31.10
N ASP A 234 3.53 -2.77 31.79
CA ASP A 234 2.11 -3.00 31.46
C ASP A 234 1.28 -1.71 31.49
N GLU A 235 1.63 -0.76 32.36
CA GLU A 235 0.99 0.56 32.41
C GLU A 235 1.26 1.36 31.12
N VAL A 236 2.48 1.32 30.60
CA VAL A 236 2.82 1.96 29.33
C VAL A 236 2.16 1.21 28.17
N ALA A 237 2.09 -0.11 28.22
CA ALA A 237 1.37 -0.92 27.23
C ALA A 237 -0.11 -0.52 27.13
N ALA A 238 -0.80 -0.42 28.28
CA ALA A 238 -2.19 0.02 28.34
C ALA A 238 -2.38 1.46 27.80
N ARG A 239 -1.42 2.36 28.06
CA ARG A 239 -1.44 3.72 27.51
C ARG A 239 -1.22 3.74 25.99
N ILE A 240 -0.33 2.90 25.47
CA ILE A 240 -0.15 2.73 24.02
C ILE A 240 -1.45 2.28 23.38
N ASP A 241 -2.10 1.25 23.93
CA ASP A 241 -3.34 0.72 23.37
C ASP A 241 -4.49 1.73 23.42
N ALA A 242 -4.57 2.54 24.48
CA ALA A 242 -5.52 3.65 24.57
C ALA A 242 -5.27 4.72 23.49
N GLU A 243 -4.02 5.10 23.26
CA GLU A 243 -3.67 6.07 22.23
C GLU A 243 -3.89 5.54 20.81
N VAL A 244 -3.57 4.27 20.56
CA VAL A 244 -3.85 3.61 19.27
C VAL A 244 -5.35 3.63 18.98
N ARG A 245 -6.17 3.23 19.95
CA ARG A 245 -7.63 3.29 19.83
C ARG A 245 -8.09 4.72 19.50
N ARG A 246 -7.62 5.71 20.25
CA ARG A 246 -7.98 7.12 20.06
C ARG A 246 -7.66 7.62 18.65
N LEU A 247 -6.48 7.29 18.12
CA LEU A 247 -6.07 7.69 16.77
C LEU A 247 -6.93 7.02 15.68
N VAL A 248 -7.24 5.73 15.83
CA VAL A 248 -8.10 5.00 14.90
C VAL A 248 -9.53 5.54 14.93
N GLU A 249 -10.07 5.82 16.12
CA GLU A 249 -11.41 6.43 16.28
C GLU A 249 -11.45 7.84 15.67
N GLU A 250 -10.44 8.68 15.91
CA GLU A 250 -10.32 10.04 15.32
C GLU A 250 -10.27 10.00 13.78
N ALA A 251 -9.52 9.04 13.21
CA ALA A 251 -9.47 8.83 11.76
C ALA A 251 -10.81 8.32 11.19
N HIS A 252 -11.47 7.41 11.90
CA HIS A 252 -12.79 6.89 11.54
C HIS A 252 -13.88 7.98 11.56
N ASP A 253 -13.87 8.83 12.59
CA ASP A 253 -14.80 9.96 12.71
C ASP A 253 -14.56 11.00 11.61
N THR A 254 -13.31 11.22 11.23
CA THR A 254 -12.95 12.08 10.09
C THR A 254 -13.52 11.53 8.79
N ALA A 255 -13.35 10.24 8.53
CA ALA A 255 -13.95 9.57 7.37
C ALA A 255 -15.48 9.69 7.38
N ARG A 256 -16.10 9.51 8.54
CA ARG A 256 -17.56 9.64 8.71
C ARG A 256 -18.05 11.04 8.41
N ALA A 257 -17.37 12.06 8.92
CA ALA A 257 -17.74 13.46 8.67
C ALA A 257 -17.72 13.77 7.17
N ILE A 258 -16.69 13.32 6.45
CA ILE A 258 -16.56 13.52 5.01
C ILE A 258 -17.65 12.79 4.22
N LEU A 259 -18.02 11.58 4.62
CA LEU A 259 -19.00 10.77 3.88
C LEU A 259 -20.46 11.19 4.13
N VAL A 260 -20.72 12.00 5.16
CA VAL A 260 -22.06 12.49 5.52
C VAL A 260 -22.33 13.90 4.98
N GLU A 261 -21.29 14.69 4.69
CA GLU A 261 -21.39 16.01 4.06
C GLU A 261 -21.93 15.94 2.62
#